data_AF-A0A7J0AM42-F1
#
_entry.id   AF-A0A7J0AM42-F1
#
_cell.length_a   1.000
_cell.length_b   1.000
_cell.length_c   1.000
_cell.angle_alpha   90.00
_cell.angle_beta   90.00
_cell.angle_gamma   90.00
#
_symmetry.space_group_name_H-M   'P 1'
#
loop_
_entity.id
_entity.type
_entity.pdbx_description
1 polymer ?
#
loop_
_entity_poly.entity_id
_entity_poly.type
_entity_poly.pdbx_seq_one_letter_code
_entity_poly.pdbx_strand_id
1 'polypeptide(L)' 'MSLKPIICEEFQKRFNAEANLYASAGRINLIGEHTDYNGGFVFPGAMYLSVQGCRHRRLSKVVLLLR' A
#
# COMPACT_ATOMS: atom_id res chain seq x y z
N MET A 1 -15.39 0.61 -17.03
CA MET A 1 -14.09 0.06 -17.49
C MET A 1 -13.29 -0.30 -16.23
N SER A 2 -13.25 -1.57 -15.82
CA SER A 2 -12.50 -1.96 -14.62
C SER A 2 -11.02 -1.95 -14.93
N LEU A 3 -10.32 -0.86 -14.57
CA LEU A 3 -8.87 -0.79 -14.66
C LEU A 3 -8.28 -1.84 -13.71
N LYS A 4 -7.87 -3.00 -14.24
CA LYS A 4 -6.99 -3.88 -13.48
C LYS A 4 -5.72 -3.09 -13.19
N PRO A 5 -5.27 -3.00 -11.93
CA PRO A 5 -4.05 -2.29 -11.60
C PRO A 5 -2.88 -2.94 -12.33
N ILE A 6 -2.07 -2.14 -13.03
CA ILE A 6 -0.86 -2.55 -13.76
C ILE A 6 -0.03 -3.55 -12.95
N ILE A 7 0.01 -3.39 -11.63
CA ILE A 7 0.82 -4.22 -10.73
C ILE A 7 0.37 -5.68 -10.66
N CYS A 8 -0.92 -5.98 -10.81
CA CYS A 8 -1.42 -7.35 -10.79
C CYS A 8 -1.25 -8.02 -12.15
N GLU A 9 -1.28 -7.25 -13.25
CA GLU A 9 -0.86 -7.75 -14.57
C GLU A 9 0.63 -8.11 -14.59
N GLU A 10 1.47 -7.24 -14.03
CA GLU A 10 2.91 -7.51 -13.88
C GLU A 10 3.19 -8.71 -12.98
N PHE A 11 2.41 -8.89 -11.91
CA PHE A 11 2.50 -10.08 -11.08
C PHE A 11 2.17 -11.35 -11.88
N GLN A 12 1.06 -11.35 -12.63
CA GLN A 12 0.67 -12.48 -13.47
C GLN A 12 1.76 -12.82 -14.50
N LYS A 13 2.33 -11.81 -15.18
CA LYS A 13 3.41 -12.03 -16.16
C LYS A 13 4.67 -12.65 -15.53
N ARG A 14 5.01 -12.26 -14.31
CA ARG A 14 6.25 -12.72 -13.64
C ARG A 14 6.12 -14.06 -12.94
N PHE A 15 4.94 -14.37 -12.39
CA PHE A 15 4.74 -15.52 -11.51
C PHE A 15 3.67 -16.50 -12.01
N ASN A 16 3.03 -16.21 -13.14
CA ASN A 16 1.96 -17.00 -13.75
C ASN A 16 0.87 -17.41 -12.74
N ALA A 17 0.53 -16.50 -11.84
CA ALA A 17 -0.42 -16.74 -10.76
C ALA A 17 -1.21 -15.48 -10.44
N GLU A 18 -2.50 -15.64 -10.16
CA GLU A 18 -3.36 -14.52 -9.78
C GLU A 18 -2.97 -13.98 -8.41
N ALA A 19 -3.09 -12.67 -8.21
CA ALA A 19 -2.77 -12.02 -6.94
C ALA A 19 -3.91 -11.13 -6.47
N ASN A 20 -4.01 -10.99 -5.15
CA ASN A 20 -4.91 -10.02 -4.54
C ASN A 20 -4.22 -8.66 -4.48
N LEU A 21 -4.98 -7.61 -4.77
CA LEU A 21 -4.56 -6.23 -4.64
C LEU A 21 -4.71 -5.77 -3.19
N TYR A 22 -3.69 -5.06 -2.71
CA TYR A 22 -3.66 -4.39 -1.42
C TYR A 22 -3.22 -2.94 -1.63
N ALA A 23 -3.76 -2.03 -0.82
CA ALA A 23 -3.35 -0.63 -0.81
C ALA A 23 -3.19 -0.15 0.63
N SER A 24 -2.15 0.64 0.88
CA SER A 24 -1.94 1.35 2.14
C SER A 24 -1.81 2.82 1.85
N ALA A 25 -2.69 3.63 2.43
CA ALA A 25 -2.58 5.09 2.35
C ALA A 25 -1.34 5.58 3.11
N GLY A 26 -0.72 6.63 2.59
CA GLY A 26 0.19 7.46 3.37
C GLY A 26 -0.57 8.25 4.43
N ARG A 27 0.16 8.85 5.37
CA ARG A 27 -0.42 9.71 6.40
C ARG A 27 0.32 11.04 6.48
N ILE A 28 -0.40 12.08 6.88
CA ILE A 28 0.16 13.36 7.30
C ILE A 28 -0.29 13.64 8.74
N ASN A 29 0.57 14.22 9.55
CA ASN A 29 0.17 14.73 10.86
C ASN A 29 -0.47 16.10 10.69
N LEU A 30 -1.71 16.28 11.13
CA LEU A 30 -2.35 17.61 11.15
C LEU A 30 -1.83 18.43 12.34
N ILE A 31 -1.59 17.76 13.47
CA ILE A 31 -0.97 18.29 14.69
C ILE A 31 -0.33 17.16 15.52
N GLY A 32 0.63 17.51 16.37
CA GLY A 32 1.36 16.55 17.22
C GLY A 32 2.64 16.03 16.58
N GLU A 33 3.38 16.85 15.84
CA GLU A 33 4.73 16.48 15.41
C GLU A 33 5.61 16.32 16.65
N HIS A 34 6.45 15.28 16.69
CA HIS A 34 7.39 15.03 17.77
C HIS A 34 6.77 14.74 19.16
N THR A 35 5.46 14.50 19.25
CA THR A 35 4.79 14.12 20.50
C THR A 35 4.59 12.61 20.65
N ASP A 36 4.57 11.88 19.54
CA ASP A 36 4.30 10.44 19.48
C ASP A 36 5.31 9.61 20.26
N TYR A 37 6.61 9.86 20.09
CA TYR A 37 7.66 9.15 20.82
C TYR A 37 7.79 9.56 22.30
N ASN A 38 7.05 10.59 22.73
CA ASN A 38 6.97 11.04 24.11
C ASN A 38 5.67 10.61 24.81
N GLY A 39 4.85 9.76 24.17
CA GLY A 39 3.56 9.32 24.71
C GLY A 39 2.46 10.39 24.67
N GLY A 40 2.65 11.46 23.90
CA GLY A 40 1.64 12.48 23.66
C GLY A 40 0.61 12.08 22.61
N PHE A 41 -0.46 12.86 22.49
CA PHE A 41 -1.47 12.66 21.46
C PHE A 41 -1.01 13.18 20.09
N VAL A 42 -1.48 12.53 19.04
CA VAL A 42 -1.29 12.94 17.63
C VAL A 42 -2.62 12.89 16.90
N PHE A 43 -2.79 13.76 15.89
CA PHE A 43 -3.98 13.75 15.04
C PHE A 43 -3.58 13.62 13.56
N PRO A 44 -3.37 12.38 13.06
CA PRO A 44 -3.01 12.15 11.68
C PRO A 44 -4.24 12.04 10.76
N GLY A 45 -4.05 12.40 9.49
CA GLY A 45 -5.00 12.18 8.40
C GLY A 45 -4.42 11.27 7.32
N ALA A 46 -5.23 10.39 6.75
CA ALA A 46 -4.84 9.58 5.60
C ALA A 46 -4.76 10.45 4.34
N MET A 47 -3.72 10.25 3.54
CA MET A 47 -3.52 10.93 2.26
C MET A 47 -3.93 10.04 1.09
N TYR A 48 -4.25 10.68 -0.04
CA TYR A 48 -4.51 9.97 -1.29
C TYR A 48 -3.25 9.26 -1.84
N LEU A 49 -2.07 9.82 -1.58
CA LEU A 49 -0.79 9.18 -1.89
C LEU A 49 -0.73 7.83 -1.16
N SER A 50 -0.53 6.75 -1.89
CA SER A 50 -0.63 5.39 -1.36
C SER A 50 0.37 4.44 -2.01
N VAL A 51 0.73 3.41 -1.25
CA VAL A 51 1.50 2.28 -1.76
C VAL A 51 0.52 1.18 -2.15
N GLN A 52 0.70 0.64 -3.35
CA GLN A 52 -0.09 -0.48 -3.84
C GLN A 52 0.78 -1.73 -3.97
N GLY A 53 0.22 -2.89 -3.65
CA GLY A 53 0.90 -4.17 -3.74
C GLY A 53 -0.01 -5.29 -4.21
N CYS A 54 0.54 -6.24 -4.95
CA CYS A 54 -0.15 -7.48 -5.30
C CYS A 54 0.59 -8.66 -4.67
N ARG A 55 -0.15 -9.54 -4.00
CA ARG A 55 0.36 -10.73 -3.34
C ARG A 55 -0.53 -11.94 -3.61
N HIS A 56 0.09 -13.08 -3.89
CA HIS A 56 -0.59 -14.37 -3.91
C HIS A 56 -0.53 -15.03 -2.52
N ARG A 57 -1.60 -15.71 -2.10
CA ARG A 57 -1.74 -16.23 -0.72
C ARG A 57 -0.71 -17.31 -0.36
N ARG A 58 -0.29 -18.13 -1.34
CA ARG A 58 0.56 -19.32 -1.12
C ARG A 58 1.98 -19.22 -1.66
N LEU A 59 2.22 -18.31 -2.60
CA LEU A 59 3.50 -18.03 -3.19
C LEU A 59 4.06 -16.89 -2.37
N SER A 60 5.22 -17.07 -1.73
CA SER A 60 5.91 -16.03 -0.96
C SER A 60 6.48 -14.92 -1.88
N LYS A 61 5.72 -14.49 -2.88
CA LYS A 61 6.06 -13.53 -3.92
C LYS A 61 5.13 -12.31 -3.80
N VAL A 62 5.70 -11.12 -3.96
CA VAL A 62 5.03 -9.83 -3.83
C VAL A 62 5.58 -8.89 -4.91
N VAL A 63 4.71 -8.05 -5.47
CA VAL A 63 5.10 -6.91 -6.32
C VAL A 63 4.53 -5.64 -5.69
N LEU A 64 5.36 -4.60 -5.52
CA LEU A 64 4.98 -3.30 -4.95
C LEU A 64 5.18 -2.19 -5.97
N LEU A 65 4.30 -1.19 -5.95
CA LEU A 65 4.42 0.05 -6.71
C LEU A 65 4.21 1.23 -5.76
N LEU A 66 5.17 2.14 -5.76
CA LEU A 66 5.05 3.46 -5.14
C LEU A 66 4.52 4.42 -6.21
N ARG A 67 3.46 5.15 -5.88
CA ARG A 67 3.01 6.31 -6.67
C ARG A 67 3.38 7.59 -5.98
#